data_AF-A0A847A4F1-F1
#
_entry.id   AF-A0A847A4F1-F1
#
_cell.length_a   1.000
_cell.length_b   1.000
_cell.length_c   1.000
_cell.angle_alpha   90.00
_cell.angle_beta   90.00
_cell.angle_gamma   90.00
#
_symmetry.space_group_name_H-M   'P 1'
#
loop_
_entity.id
_entity.type
_entity.pdbx_description
1 polymer ?
#
loop_
_entity_poly.entity_id
_entity_poly.type
_entity_poly.pdbx_seq_one_letter_code
_entity_poly.pdbx_strand_id
1 'polypeptide(L)'
;IPGDSITSQLLRELPIARIEANINKRLFDMERVARITGDRIKLPSGRRIKEQEIAQKITPEPRQNPDFYQLVALQHDWLARHGERNPSAEIARINDVPLSTAQGWLVKARSLGLLPPGRRGRRGSA
;
A
#
# COMPACT_ATOMS: atom_id res chain seq x y z
N ILE A 1 15.85 18.68 41.11
CA ILE A 1 14.73 18.80 40.16
C ILE A 1 14.15 17.40 40.03
N PRO A 2 12.96 17.12 40.59
CA PRO A 2 12.35 15.79 40.47
C PRO A 2 12.01 15.55 39.00
N GLY A 3 12.37 14.37 38.48
CA GLY A 3 12.10 13.99 37.10
C GLY A 3 10.60 13.89 36.87
N ASP A 4 10.09 14.69 35.93
CA ASP A 4 8.71 14.59 35.47
C ASP A 4 8.43 13.18 34.98
N SER A 5 7.66 12.44 35.79
CA SER A 5 7.10 11.15 35.41
C SER A 5 6.25 11.35 34.16
N ILE A 6 6.68 10.81 33.03
CA ILE A 6 5.87 10.77 31.79
C ILE A 6 4.54 10.11 32.15
N THR A 7 3.48 10.91 32.29
CA THR A 7 2.17 10.41 32.68
C THR A 7 1.56 9.60 31.55
N SER A 8 0.80 8.55 31.88
CA SER A 8 0.10 7.69 30.90
C SER A 8 -0.84 8.48 29.97
N GLN A 9 -1.21 9.72 30.35
CA GLN A 9 -1.95 10.68 29.53
C GLN A 9 -1.12 11.24 28.36
N LEU A 10 0.15 11.60 28.60
CA LEU A 10 1.05 12.13 27.56
C LEU A 10 1.33 11.09 26.46
N LEU A 11 1.39 9.80 26.83
CA LEU A 11 1.55 8.69 25.87
C LEU A 11 0.31 8.47 24.98
N ARG A 12 -0.89 8.87 25.41
CA ARG A 12 -2.12 8.79 24.60
C ARG A 12 -2.30 10.00 23.69
N GLU A 13 -1.71 11.13 24.06
CA GLU A 13 -1.69 12.36 23.27
C GLU A 13 -0.60 12.33 22.19
N LEU A 14 0.40 11.44 22.31
CA LEU A 14 1.26 11.12 21.18
C LEU A 14 0.35 10.68 20.02
N PRO A 15 0.43 11.34 18.86
CA PRO A 15 -0.37 10.95 17.71
C PRO A 15 0.28 9.71 17.10
N ILE A 16 0.22 8.58 17.81
CA ILE A 16 0.83 7.30 17.42
C ILE A 16 0.38 6.94 16.01
N ALA A 17 -0.92 7.13 15.71
CA ALA A 17 -1.45 6.92 14.36
C ALA A 17 -0.79 7.80 13.27
N ARG A 18 -0.32 9.01 13.61
CA ARG A 18 0.37 9.92 12.68
C ARG A 18 1.86 9.58 12.58
N ILE A 19 2.48 9.14 13.67
CA ILE A 19 3.84 8.60 13.69
C ILE A 19 3.88 7.32 12.86
N GLU A 20 2.99 6.36 13.10
CA GLU A 20 2.83 5.14 12.32
C GLU A 20 2.51 5.42 10.85
N ALA A 21 1.61 6.36 10.53
CA ALA A 21 1.34 6.72 9.14
C ALA A 21 2.57 7.34 8.43
N ASN A 22 3.37 8.12 9.15
CA ASN A 22 4.60 8.70 8.61
C ASN A 22 5.76 7.69 8.55
N ILE A 23 5.83 6.72 9.47
CA ILE A 23 6.76 5.59 9.43
C ILE A 23 6.39 4.65 8.28
N ASN A 24 5.11 4.33 8.11
CA ASN A 24 4.62 3.52 6.98
C ASN A 24 4.87 4.22 5.65
N LYS A 25 4.67 5.55 5.57
CA LYS A 25 5.11 6.35 4.42
C LYS A 25 6.62 6.30 4.20
N ARG A 26 7.43 6.43 5.25
CA ARG A 26 8.90 6.37 5.17
C ARG A 26 9.44 4.98 4.81
N LEU A 27 8.82 3.89 5.26
CA LEU A 27 9.16 2.54 4.81
C LEU A 27 8.81 2.40 3.31
N PHE A 28 7.66 2.93 2.90
CA PHE A 28 7.25 3.02 1.50
C PHE A 28 8.21 3.85 0.64
N ASP A 29 8.66 4.99 1.18
CA ASP A 29 9.52 5.93 0.48
C ASP A 29 10.98 5.46 0.50
N MET A 30 11.48 4.78 1.55
CA MET A 30 12.84 4.22 1.59
C MET A 30 12.98 3.03 0.62
N GLU A 31 11.99 2.15 0.51
CA GLU A 31 11.98 1.10 -0.50
C GLU A 31 11.83 1.67 -1.93
N ARG A 32 11.24 2.87 -2.06
CA ARG A 32 11.12 3.64 -3.31
C ARG A 32 12.40 4.42 -3.67
N VAL A 33 13.15 4.94 -2.69
CA VAL A 33 14.41 5.69 -2.92
C VAL A 33 15.51 4.77 -3.44
N ALA A 34 15.54 3.49 -3.04
CA ALA A 34 16.45 2.50 -3.63
C ALA A 34 16.08 2.12 -5.09
N ARG A 35 14.92 2.54 -5.62
CA ARG A 35 14.43 2.27 -6.98
C ARG A 35 14.71 3.40 -7.98
N ILE A 36 15.37 4.49 -7.59
CA ILE A 36 15.67 5.61 -8.50
C ILE A 36 17.09 5.44 -9.07
N THR A 37 17.35 4.29 -9.70
CA THR A 37 18.52 4.12 -10.57
C THR A 37 18.01 3.66 -11.94
N GLY A 38 17.28 4.58 -12.60
CA GLY A 38 16.85 4.48 -14.00
C GLY A 38 15.61 3.61 -14.27
N ASP A 39 14.48 4.25 -14.55
CA ASP A 39 13.27 3.76 -15.24
C ASP A 39 12.57 2.46 -14.79
N ARG A 40 13.09 1.72 -13.80
CA ARG A 40 12.58 0.39 -13.47
C ARG A 40 12.43 0.16 -11.97
N ILE A 41 11.26 -0.35 -11.60
CA ILE A 41 10.90 -0.78 -10.25
C ILE A 41 11.39 -2.22 -10.07
N LYS A 42 12.31 -2.44 -9.12
CA LYS A 42 12.73 -3.78 -8.70
C LYS A 42 11.69 -4.37 -7.73
N LEU A 43 11.18 -5.55 -8.07
CA LEU A 43 10.28 -6.36 -7.25
C LEU A 43 11.07 -7.30 -6.32
N PRO A 44 10.45 -7.87 -5.26
CA PRO A 44 11.11 -8.80 -4.34
C PRO A 44 11.82 -9.99 -5.01
N SER A 45 11.26 -10.54 -6.09
CA SER A 45 11.89 -11.61 -6.88
C SER A 45 13.16 -11.19 -7.62
N GLY A 46 13.49 -9.89 -7.63
CA GLY A 46 14.54 -9.32 -8.47
C GLY A 46 14.06 -8.89 -9.86
N ARG A 47 12.82 -9.23 -10.25
CA ARG A 47 12.20 -8.79 -11.51
C ARG A 47 12.13 -7.27 -11.56
N ARG A 48 12.43 -6.68 -12.73
CA ARG A 48 12.41 -5.23 -12.95
C ARG A 48 11.31 -4.86 -13.94
N ILE A 49 10.33 -4.09 -13.49
CA ILE A 49 9.21 -3.62 -14.31
C ILE A 49 9.30 -2.12 -14.56
N LYS A 50 8.85 -1.67 -15.73
CA LYS A 50 8.66 -0.25 -16.02
C LYS A 50 7.33 0.24 -15.45
N GLU A 51 7.16 1.56 -15.38
CA GLU A 51 5.91 2.17 -14.94
C GLU A 51 4.72 1.79 -15.83
N GLN A 52 4.91 1.70 -17.16
CA GLN A 52 3.84 1.31 -18.09
C GLN A 52 3.39 -0.15 -17.89
N GLU A 53 4.24 -1.00 -17.32
CA GLU A 53 3.90 -2.39 -17.00
C GLU A 53 3.02 -2.49 -15.74
N ILE A 54 2.96 -1.43 -14.92
CA ILE A 54 2.11 -1.40 -13.72
C ILE A 54 0.61 -1.39 -14.07
N ALA A 55 0.24 -0.73 -15.17
CA ALA A 55 -1.14 -0.63 -15.64
C ALA A 55 -1.65 -1.89 -16.36
N GLN A 56 -0.79 -2.89 -16.55
CA GLN A 56 -1.12 -4.12 -17.28
C GLN A 56 -1.68 -5.20 -16.34
N LYS A 57 -2.23 -6.26 -16.95
CA LYS A 57 -2.73 -7.43 -16.22
C LYS A 57 -1.60 -8.09 -15.44
N ILE A 58 -1.84 -8.29 -14.14
CA ILE A 58 -0.94 -8.98 -13.21
C ILE A 58 -0.94 -10.45 -13.57
N THR A 59 0.11 -10.88 -14.27
CA THR A 59 0.26 -12.24 -14.79
C THR A 59 0.66 -13.31 -13.75
N PRO A 60 1.31 -13.02 -12.61
CA PRO A 60 1.61 -14.09 -11.65
C PRO A 60 0.41 -14.49 -10.78
N GLU A 61 0.33 -15.76 -10.40
CA GLU A 61 -0.68 -16.25 -9.44
C GLU A 61 -0.40 -15.80 -7.99
N PRO A 62 -1.44 -15.47 -7.20
CA PRO A 62 -1.30 -14.99 -5.82
C PRO A 62 -0.60 -15.96 -4.85
N ARG A 63 -0.69 -17.27 -5.12
CA ARG A 63 -0.23 -18.32 -4.20
C ARG A 63 1.26 -18.63 -4.30
N GLN A 64 1.91 -18.27 -5.40
CA GLN A 64 3.27 -18.73 -5.70
C GLN A 64 4.27 -17.60 -5.89
N ASN A 65 3.83 -16.34 -5.90
CA ASN A 65 4.69 -15.22 -6.25
C ASN A 65 4.73 -14.13 -5.16
N PRO A 66 5.87 -13.89 -4.50
CA PRO A 66 6.02 -12.79 -3.54
C PRO A 66 5.80 -11.41 -4.17
N ASP A 67 6.01 -11.27 -5.48
CA ASP A 67 5.79 -10.03 -6.21
C ASP A 67 4.31 -9.69 -6.37
N PHE A 68 3.41 -10.68 -6.23
CA PHE A 68 2.00 -10.51 -6.57
C PHE A 68 1.38 -9.33 -5.79
N TYR A 69 1.49 -9.34 -4.47
CA TYR A 69 0.92 -8.27 -3.65
C TYR A 69 1.68 -6.95 -3.80
N GLN A 70 2.95 -6.99 -4.20
CA GLN A 70 3.70 -5.79 -4.58
C GLN A 70 3.13 -5.15 -5.85
N LEU A 71 2.82 -5.95 -6.87
CA LEU A 71 2.22 -5.51 -8.12
C LEU A 71 0.82 -4.94 -7.89
N VAL A 72 0.00 -5.61 -7.07
CA VAL A 72 -1.33 -5.12 -6.67
C VAL A 72 -1.21 -3.74 -5.99
N ALA A 73 -0.26 -3.59 -5.06
CA ALA A 73 -0.03 -2.32 -4.37
C ALA A 73 0.45 -1.21 -5.33
N LEU A 74 1.38 -1.52 -6.22
CA LEU A 74 1.88 -0.60 -7.23
C LEU A 74 0.78 -0.17 -8.20
N GLN A 75 -0.05 -1.10 -8.66
CA GLN A 75 -1.17 -0.80 -9.56
C GLN A 75 -2.21 0.08 -8.89
N HIS A 76 -2.51 -0.17 -7.61
CA HIS A 76 -3.41 0.69 -6.84
C HIS A 76 -2.86 2.11 -6.69
N ASP A 77 -1.59 2.28 -6.30
CA ASP A 77 -0.97 3.60 -6.14
C ASP A 77 -0.86 4.34 -7.48
N TRP A 78 -0.52 3.63 -8.56
CA TRP A 78 -0.47 4.17 -9.92
C TRP A 78 -1.85 4.70 -10.35
N LEU A 79 -2.91 3.91 -10.22
CA LEU A 79 -4.28 4.32 -10.54
C LEU A 79 -4.74 5.53 -9.71
N ALA A 80 -4.47 5.51 -8.40
CA ALA A 80 -4.83 6.60 -7.51
C ALA A 80 -4.13 7.93 -7.88
N ARG A 81 -2.87 7.87 -8.34
CA ARG A 81 -2.12 9.06 -8.81
C ARG A 81 -2.64 9.59 -10.14
N HIS A 82 -3.11 8.70 -11.02
CA HIS A 82 -3.66 9.06 -12.33
C HIS A 82 -5.13 9.49 -12.27
N GLY A 83 -5.68 9.69 -11.06
CA GLY A 83 -7.00 10.27 -10.85
C GLY A 83 -8.16 9.26 -10.86
N GLU A 84 -7.86 7.97 -10.85
CA GLU A 84 -8.91 6.95 -10.79
C GLU A 84 -9.67 7.05 -9.45
N ARG A 85 -11.00 7.25 -9.53
CA ARG A 85 -11.87 7.43 -8.37
C ARG A 85 -12.09 6.13 -7.63
N ASN A 86 -12.08 5.00 -8.34
CA ASN A 86 -12.22 3.67 -7.76
C ASN A 86 -11.11 2.72 -8.23
N PRO A 87 -9.89 2.85 -7.68
CA PRO A 87 -8.77 1.99 -8.06
C PRO A 87 -9.05 0.50 -7.88
N SER A 88 -9.91 0.12 -6.92
CA SER A 88 -10.26 -1.29 -6.69
C SER A 88 -11.10 -1.89 -7.82
N ALA A 89 -12.07 -1.14 -8.34
CA ALA A 89 -12.87 -1.55 -9.49
C ALA A 89 -12.02 -1.62 -10.76
N GLU A 90 -11.12 -0.67 -10.93
CA GLU A 90 -10.27 -0.63 -12.11
C GLU A 90 -9.21 -1.74 -12.10
N ILE A 91 -8.64 -2.09 -10.94
CA ILE A 91 -7.82 -3.29 -10.78
C ILE A 91 -8.60 -4.54 -11.17
N ALA A 92 -9.86 -4.66 -10.73
CA ALA A 92 -10.69 -5.82 -11.07
C ALA A 92 -10.88 -5.93 -12.59
N ARG A 93 -11.17 -4.80 -13.26
CA ARG A 93 -11.34 -4.70 -14.70
C ARG A 93 -10.07 -5.04 -15.48
N ILE A 94 -8.92 -4.45 -15.13
CA ILE A 94 -7.63 -4.68 -15.79
C ILE A 94 -7.21 -6.14 -15.67
N ASN A 95 -7.46 -6.75 -14.51
CA ASN A 95 -7.02 -8.11 -14.22
C ASN A 95 -8.03 -9.19 -14.62
N ASP A 96 -9.22 -8.79 -15.08
CA ASP A 96 -10.32 -9.71 -15.43
C ASP A 96 -10.67 -10.65 -14.27
N VAL A 97 -10.91 -10.06 -13.09
CA VAL A 97 -11.30 -10.77 -11.88
C VAL A 97 -12.51 -10.12 -11.22
N PRO A 98 -13.29 -10.85 -10.40
CA PRO A 98 -14.36 -10.24 -9.61
C PRO A 98 -13.83 -9.11 -8.71
N LEU A 99 -14.65 -8.07 -8.52
CA LEU A 99 -14.31 -6.95 -7.62
C LEU A 99 -13.95 -7.43 -6.21
N SER A 100 -14.68 -8.41 -5.68
CA SER A 100 -14.41 -9.01 -4.37
C SER A 100 -13.01 -9.63 -4.28
N THR A 101 -12.54 -10.24 -5.37
CA THR A 101 -11.19 -10.81 -5.48
C THR A 101 -10.13 -9.71 -5.43
N ALA A 102 -10.29 -8.66 -6.24
CA ALA A 102 -9.38 -7.51 -6.23
C ALA A 102 -9.35 -6.82 -4.85
N GLN A 103 -10.51 -6.67 -4.20
CA GLN A 103 -10.60 -6.17 -2.83
C GLN A 103 -9.87 -7.08 -1.83
N GLY A 104 -10.01 -8.40 -1.96
CA GLY A 104 -9.27 -9.37 -1.16
C GLY A 104 -7.76 -9.23 -1.32
N TRP A 105 -7.28 -9.02 -2.54
CA TRP A 105 -5.86 -8.76 -2.80
C TRP A 105 -5.38 -7.48 -2.12
N LEU A 106 -6.16 -6.40 -2.16
CA LEU A 106 -5.83 -5.13 -1.51
C LEU A 106 -5.85 -5.24 0.02
N VAL A 107 -6.76 -6.01 0.59
CA VAL A 107 -6.78 -6.32 2.03
C VAL A 107 -5.50 -7.06 2.42
N LYS A 108 -5.10 -8.07 1.64
CA LYS A 108 -3.86 -8.79 1.90
C LYS A 108 -2.62 -7.90 1.73
N ALA A 109 -2.55 -7.08 0.69
CA ALA A 109 -1.48 -6.11 0.48
C ALA A 109 -1.36 -5.14 1.66
N ARG A 110 -2.48 -4.63 2.20
CA ARG A 110 -2.47 -3.81 3.43
C ARG A 110 -1.97 -4.57 4.65
N SER A 111 -2.36 -5.83 4.82
CA SER A 111 -1.87 -6.66 5.94
C SER A 111 -0.36 -6.91 5.87
N LEU A 112 0.22 -6.83 4.68
CA LEU A 112 1.66 -6.94 4.42
C LEU A 112 2.38 -5.58 4.56
N GLY A 113 1.68 -4.50 4.92
CA GLY A 113 2.26 -3.15 4.99
C GLY A 113 2.51 -2.51 3.62
N LEU A 114 2.06 -3.14 2.53
CA LEU A 114 2.27 -2.69 1.14
C LEU A 114 1.25 -1.63 0.70
N LEU A 115 0.29 -1.25 1.52
CA LEU A 115 -0.62 -0.14 1.23
C LEU A 115 -0.97 0.54 2.54
N PRO A 116 -1.28 1.85 2.52
CA PRO A 116 -1.81 2.49 3.70
C PRO A 116 -3.09 1.78 4.16
N PRO A 117 -3.35 1.73 5.47
CA PRO A 117 -4.58 1.17 6.00
C PRO A 117 -5.75 1.86 5.30
N GLY A 118 -6.73 1.06 4.85
CA GLY A 118 -7.90 1.60 4.18
C GLY A 118 -8.53 2.65 5.09
N ARG A 119 -8.92 3.79 4.54
CA ARG A 119 -9.72 4.76 5.30
C ARG A 119 -10.96 4.01 5.76
N ARG A 120 -11.03 3.67 7.05
CA ARG A 120 -12.28 3.22 7.66
C ARG A 120 -13.25 4.37 7.44
N GLY A 121 -14.20 4.18 6.52
CA GLY A 121 -15.35 5.07 6.44
C GLY A 121 -15.94 5.14 7.84
N ARG A 122 -16.11 6.36 8.37
CA ARG A 122 -16.88 6.61 9.59
C ARG A 122 -18.23 5.91 9.40
N ARG A 123 -18.40 4.75 10.01
CA ARG A 123 -19.71 4.14 10.24
C ARG A 123 -19.95 4.33 11.73
N GLY A 124 -20.79 5.30 12.05
CA GLY A 124 -21.11 5.69 13.43
C GLY A 124 -21.51 7.15 13.54
N SER A 125 -22.72 7.47 13.07
CA SER A 125 -23.54 8.62 13.50
C SER A 125 -24.99 8.30 13.13
N ALA A 126 -25.57 7.35 13.83
CA ALA A 126 -27.00 7.18 14.00
C ALA A 126 -27.19 6.52 15.37
#